data_AF-X0SRP4-F1
#
_entry.id   AF-X0SRP4-F1
#
_cell.length_a   1.000
_cell.length_b   1.000
_cell.length_c   1.000
_cell.angle_alpha   90.00
_cell.angle_beta   90.00
_cell.angle_gamma   90.00
#
_symmetry.space_group_name_H-M   'P 1'
#
loop_
_entity.id
_entity.type
_entity.pdbx_description
1 polymer ?
#
loop_
_entity_poly.entity_id
_entity_poly.type
_entity_poly.pdbx_seq_one_letter_code
_entity_poly.pdbx_strand_id
1 'polypeptide(L)'
;MKKLLEFLYWEEGLFQREIAEIFKVDPTTIGEWMEKFLIKARPRGFQPGNLVNWKGGKRIEKGYLYHFLPDHPCAKSNGYVSEGRLVLENILGDFLPCYSIMHHFNKDSQDNRPENLMFFESQASHTAHHEQLRAQGVL
;
A
#
# COMPACT_ATOMS: atom_id res chain seq x y z
N MET A 1 -0.39 18.90 1.62
CA MET A 1 0.40 18.96 0.37
C MET A 1 1.91 18.90 0.64
N LYS A 2 2.53 19.90 1.31
CA LYS A 2 3.97 19.91 1.60
C LYS A 2 4.55 18.58 2.12
N LYS A 3 4.04 18.05 3.24
CA LYS A 3 4.54 16.79 3.84
C LYS A 3 4.50 15.60 2.88
N LEU A 4 3.43 15.48 2.09
CA LEU A 4 3.26 14.40 1.11
C LEU A 4 4.25 14.57 -0.05
N LEU A 5 4.46 15.79 -0.52
CA LEU A 5 5.44 16.06 -1.56
C LEU A 5 6.89 15.84 -1.08
N GLU A 6 7.20 16.23 0.16
CA GLU A 6 8.49 15.93 0.81
C GLU A 6 8.70 14.42 0.97
N PHE A 7 7.69 13.68 1.45
CA PHE A 7 7.74 12.22 1.56
C PHE A 7 7.98 11.56 0.20
N LEU A 8 7.18 11.89 -0.82
CA LEU A 8 7.31 11.30 -2.15
C LEU A 8 8.68 11.64 -2.80
N TYR A 9 9.20 12.85 -2.57
CA TYR A 9 10.43 13.31 -3.19
C TYR A 9 11.71 12.96 -2.41
N TRP A 10 11.70 12.86 -1.08
CA TRP A 10 12.90 12.55 -0.30
C TRP A 10 12.90 11.11 0.19
N GLU A 11 11.78 10.63 0.72
CA GLU A 11 11.68 9.31 1.34
C GLU A 11 11.39 8.21 0.30
N GLU A 12 10.41 8.43 -0.57
CA GLU A 12 10.07 7.46 -1.63
C GLU A 12 11.03 7.52 -2.82
N GLY A 13 11.86 8.56 -2.92
CA GLY A 13 12.86 8.70 -3.98
C GLY A 13 12.29 8.95 -5.37
N LEU A 14 10.99 9.27 -5.49
CA LEU A 14 10.34 9.51 -6.78
C LEU A 14 10.83 10.79 -7.46
N PHE A 15 11.00 10.74 -8.77
CA PHE A 15 11.23 11.91 -9.60
C PHE A 15 9.95 12.74 -9.72
N GLN A 16 10.08 14.05 -9.96
CA GLN A 16 8.94 14.97 -10.10
C GLN A 16 7.91 14.48 -11.11
N ARG A 17 8.32 13.82 -12.20
CA ARG A 17 7.43 13.21 -13.21
C ARG A 17 6.53 12.11 -12.65
N GLU A 18 7.07 11.24 -11.79
CA GLU A 18 6.32 10.13 -11.18
C GLU A 18 5.34 10.68 -10.14
N ILE A 19 5.77 11.70 -9.41
CA ILE A 19 4.90 12.44 -8.50
C ILE A 19 3.75 13.12 -9.27
N ALA A 20 4.04 13.70 -10.43
CA ALA A 20 3.03 14.33 -11.28
C ALA A 20 1.95 13.35 -11.75
N GLU A 21 2.33 12.13 -12.12
CA GLU A 21 1.41 11.04 -12.46
C GLU A 21 0.48 10.68 -11.29
N ILE A 22 1.01 10.61 -10.06
CA ILE A 22 0.22 10.34 -8.84
C ILE A 22 -0.83 11.44 -8.61
N PHE A 23 -0.43 12.70 -8.75
CA PHE A 23 -1.34 13.83 -8.55
C PHE A 23 -2.19 14.16 -9.79
N LYS A 24 -1.95 13.49 -10.93
CA LYS A 24 -2.58 13.77 -12.22
C LYS A 24 -2.43 15.23 -12.65
N VAL A 25 -1.23 15.78 -12.48
CA VAL A 25 -0.87 17.15 -12.87
C VAL A 25 0.31 17.14 -13.83
N ASP A 26 0.61 18.29 -14.42
CA ASP A 26 1.82 18.44 -15.21
C ASP A 26 3.07 18.45 -14.28
N PRO A 27 4.21 17.84 -14.68
CA PRO A 27 5.43 17.86 -13.87
C PRO A 27 5.92 19.27 -13.48
N THR A 28 5.63 20.29 -14.29
CA THR A 28 5.96 21.69 -13.94
C THR A 28 5.23 22.13 -12.66
N THR A 29 4.00 21.66 -12.44
CA THR A 29 3.20 21.92 -11.24
C THR A 29 3.91 21.39 -9.99
N ILE A 30 4.58 20.24 -10.09
CA ILE A 30 5.36 19.68 -8.98
C ILE A 30 6.57 20.55 -8.66
N GLY A 31 7.28 21.06 -9.69
CA GLY A 31 8.38 22.02 -9.53
C GLY A 31 7.93 23.29 -8.81
N GLU A 32 6.81 23.88 -9.26
CA GLU A 32 6.21 25.06 -8.63
C GLU A 32 5.83 24.80 -7.17
N TRP A 33 5.26 23.63 -6.86
CA TRP A 33 4.95 23.26 -5.48
C TRP A 33 6.19 23.07 -4.63
N MET A 34 7.25 22.47 -5.16
CA MET A 34 8.53 22.34 -4.46
C MET A 34 9.11 23.71 -4.09
N GLU A 35 9.11 24.66 -5.02
CA GLU A 35 9.55 26.05 -4.78
C GLU A 35 8.67 26.73 -3.73
N LYS A 36 7.35 26.66 -3.91
CA LYS A 36 6.34 27.24 -3.01
C LYS A 36 6.48 26.72 -1.57
N PHE A 37 6.84 25.44 -1.40
CA PHE A 37 6.97 24.81 -0.08
C PHE A 37 8.41 24.82 0.47
N LEU A 38 9.36 25.39 -0.26
CA LEU A 38 10.78 25.44 0.08
C LEU A 38 11.41 24.05 0.25
N ILE A 39 11.00 23.10 -0.60
CA ILE A 39 11.54 21.74 -0.61
C ILE A 39 12.85 21.77 -1.38
N LYS A 40 13.96 21.46 -0.70
CA LYS A 40 15.29 21.46 -1.32
C LYS A 40 15.33 20.46 -2.47
N ALA A 41 15.88 20.89 -3.61
CA ALA A 41 16.18 19.99 -4.71
C ALA A 41 17.32 19.03 -4.34
N ARG A 42 17.29 17.82 -4.89
CA ARG A 42 18.38 16.86 -4.76
C ARG A 42 19.67 17.43 -5.38
N PRO A 43 20.85 17.16 -4.79
CA PRO A 43 22.12 17.62 -5.35
C PRO A 43 22.40 17.00 -6.72
N ARG A 44 23.20 17.68 -7.55
CA ARG A 44 23.61 17.14 -8.86
C ARG A 44 24.35 15.82 -8.67
N GLY A 45 23.99 14.80 -9.46
CA GLY A 45 24.54 13.45 -9.33
C GLY A 45 23.93 12.64 -8.18
N PHE A 46 22.92 13.17 -7.49
CA PHE A 46 22.07 12.36 -6.62
C PHE A 46 21.37 11.32 -7.47
N GLN A 47 21.86 10.10 -7.39
CA GLN A 47 21.07 8.94 -7.73
C GLN A 47 20.17 8.74 -6.50
N PRO A 48 18.83 8.92 -6.59
CA PRO A 48 17.97 8.29 -5.59
C PRO A 48 18.46 6.86 -5.52
N GLY A 49 18.86 6.45 -4.31
CA GLY A 49 19.86 5.42 -4.13
C GLY A 49 19.66 4.26 -5.08
N ASN A 50 20.77 3.63 -5.45
CA ASN A 50 20.77 2.29 -5.99
C ASN A 50 20.12 1.33 -4.97
N LEU A 51 18.82 1.44 -4.79
CA LEU A 51 17.93 0.63 -4.01
C LEU A 51 17.34 -0.33 -5.02
N VAL A 52 18.16 -1.25 -5.54
CA VAL A 52 17.72 -2.29 -6.49
C VAL A 52 16.45 -3.03 -6.02
N ASN A 53 16.10 -2.90 -4.73
CA ASN A 53 14.91 -3.46 -4.09
C ASN A 53 13.85 -2.45 -3.59
N TRP A 54 14.05 -1.12 -3.66
CA TRP A 54 13.02 -0.16 -3.25
C TRP A 54 12.10 0.16 -4.42
N LYS A 55 10.89 -0.39 -4.37
CA LYS A 55 9.88 -0.28 -5.44
C LYS A 55 8.73 0.64 -5.01
N GLY A 56 9.05 1.85 -4.55
CA GLY A 56 8.06 2.82 -4.02
C GLY A 56 7.37 2.29 -2.77
N GLY A 57 8.16 1.83 -1.80
CA GLY A 57 7.65 1.17 -0.59
C GLY A 57 6.95 -0.17 -0.84
N LYS A 58 6.94 -0.71 -2.06
CA LYS A 58 6.31 -2.02 -2.35
C LYS A 58 7.27 -3.17 -2.09
N ARG A 59 6.79 -4.20 -1.40
CA ARG A 59 7.55 -5.41 -1.09
C ARG A 59 6.67 -6.64 -1.23
N ILE A 60 7.17 -7.67 -1.92
CA ILE A 60 6.56 -9.00 -1.89
C ILE A 60 7.24 -9.82 -0.79
N GLU A 61 6.46 -10.34 0.14
CA GLU A 61 6.93 -11.25 1.20
C GLU A 61 6.00 -12.46 1.25
N LYS A 62 6.57 -13.67 1.04
CA LYS A 62 5.81 -14.94 1.04
C LYS A 62 4.59 -14.95 0.10
N GLY A 63 4.69 -14.28 -1.06
CA GLY A 63 3.61 -14.22 -2.04
C GLY A 63 2.56 -13.12 -1.80
N TYR A 64 2.70 -12.31 -0.74
CA TYR A 64 1.81 -11.18 -0.47
C TYR A 64 2.50 -9.86 -0.79
N LEU A 65 1.78 -8.94 -1.44
CA LEU A 65 2.25 -7.58 -1.66
C LEU A 65 1.99 -6.70 -0.43
N TYR A 66 2.98 -5.89 -0.08
CA TYR A 66 2.95 -4.94 1.03
C TYR A 66 3.38 -3.56 0.56
N HIS A 67 2.91 -2.53 1.26
CA HIS A 67 3.26 -1.13 1.07
C HIS A 67 3.85 -0.57 2.36
N PHE A 68 4.91 0.24 2.24
CA PHE A 68 5.51 0.96 3.34
C PHE A 68 4.61 2.15 3.73
N LEU A 69 3.94 2.02 4.86
CA LEU A 69 3.05 3.01 5.46
C LEU A 69 3.29 2.99 6.98
N PRO A 70 4.41 3.56 7.47
CA PRO A 70 4.83 3.42 8.86
C PRO A 70 3.86 4.05 9.86
N ASP A 71 3.10 5.05 9.43
CA ASP A 71 2.09 5.74 10.25
C ASP A 71 0.73 5.01 10.27
N HIS A 72 0.58 3.90 9.52
CA HIS A 72 -0.68 3.15 9.49
C HIS A 72 -0.91 2.45 10.84
N PRO A 73 -2.12 2.52 11.44
CA PRO A 73 -2.39 1.95 12.77
C PRO A 73 -2.04 0.46 12.89
N CYS A 74 -2.22 -0.27 11.78
CA CYS A 74 -1.94 -1.70 11.68
C CYS A 74 -0.66 -2.03 10.89
N ALA A 75 0.28 -1.09 10.79
CA ALA A 75 1.60 -1.37 10.21
C ALA A 75 2.33 -2.44 11.02
N LYS A 76 3.05 -3.33 10.34
CA LYS A 76 4.02 -4.21 10.98
C LYS A 76 5.14 -3.39 11.63
N SER A 77 5.96 -4.02 12.47
CA SER A 77 7.12 -3.38 13.12
C SER A 77 8.14 -2.76 12.17
N ASN A 78 8.13 -3.17 10.90
CA ASN A 78 8.96 -2.62 9.84
C ASN A 78 8.25 -1.54 9.00
N GLY A 79 7.06 -1.08 9.42
CA GLY A 79 6.28 -0.04 8.75
C GLY A 79 5.47 -0.51 7.54
N TYR A 80 5.37 -1.82 7.27
CA TYR A 80 4.65 -2.33 6.10
C TYR A 80 3.22 -2.79 6.41
N VAL A 81 2.29 -2.54 5.49
CA VAL A 81 0.87 -2.96 5.52
C VAL A 81 0.57 -3.79 4.26
N SER A 82 -0.24 -4.84 4.37
CA SER A 82 -0.60 -5.67 3.20
C SER A 82 -1.51 -4.92 2.23
N GLU A 83 -1.28 -5.07 0.92
CA GLU A 83 -2.10 -4.43 -0.12
C GLU A 83 -3.59 -4.78 0.00
N GLY A 84 -3.92 -6.06 0.20
CA GLY A 84 -5.34 -6.45 0.33
C GLY A 84 -6.07 -5.81 1.52
N ARG A 85 -5.36 -5.47 2.60
CA ARG A 85 -5.92 -4.68 3.71
C ARG A 85 -6.26 -3.27 3.26
N LEU A 86 -5.33 -2.61 2.57
CA LEU A 86 -5.53 -1.26 2.05
C LEU A 86 -6.69 -1.20 1.05
N VAL A 87 -6.84 -2.24 0.21
CA VAL A 87 -7.98 -2.36 -0.70
C VAL A 87 -9.30 -2.42 0.06
N LEU A 88 -9.40 -3.28 1.09
CA LEU A 88 -10.62 -3.42 1.89
C LEU A 88 -10.93 -2.16 2.70
N GLU A 89 -9.93 -1.54 3.33
CA GLU A 89 -10.08 -0.29 4.08
C GLU A 89 -10.53 0.86 3.18
N ASN A 90 -10.00 0.92 1.95
CA ASN A 90 -10.43 1.92 0.97
C ASN A 90 -11.90 1.73 0.54
N ILE A 91 -12.40 0.49 0.47
CA ILE A 91 -13.81 0.21 0.16
C ILE A 91 -14.71 0.57 1.34
N LEU A 92 -14.28 0.25 2.57
CA LEU A 92 -15.04 0.55 3.79
C LEU A 92 -15.04 2.05 4.11
N GLY A 93 -14.01 2.77 3.71
CA GLY A 93 -13.78 4.15 4.10
C GLY A 93 -13.28 4.32 5.54
N ASP A 94 -12.84 3.23 6.19
CA ASP A 94 -12.32 3.21 7.56
C ASP A 94 -11.27 2.09 7.74
N PHE A 95 -10.49 2.18 8.82
CA PHE A 95 -9.48 1.18 9.16
C PHE A 95 -10.12 -0.11 9.67
N LEU A 96 -9.62 -1.23 9.16
CA LEU A 96 -9.98 -2.54 9.66
C LEU A 96 -9.29 -2.77 11.01
N PRO A 97 -9.91 -3.49 11.96
CA PRO A 97 -9.22 -3.91 13.16
C PRO A 97 -7.91 -4.65 12.83
N CYS A 98 -6.82 -4.37 13.55
CA CYS A 98 -5.50 -4.92 13.19
C CYS A 98 -5.43 -6.45 13.35
N TYR A 99 -6.33 -7.04 14.12
CA TYR A 99 -6.47 -8.49 14.32
C TYR A 99 -7.34 -9.18 13.26
N SER A 100 -7.95 -8.42 12.33
CA SER A 100 -8.77 -9.01 11.27
C SER A 100 -7.94 -9.90 10.34
N ILE A 101 -8.56 -11.00 9.92
CA ILE A 101 -7.96 -12.04 9.08
C ILE A 101 -8.45 -11.87 7.65
N MET A 102 -7.52 -11.70 6.71
CA MET A 102 -7.82 -11.58 5.29
C MET A 102 -7.99 -12.97 4.66
N HIS A 103 -8.93 -13.08 3.73
CA HIS A 103 -9.26 -14.29 2.97
C HIS A 103 -9.27 -13.98 1.48
N HIS A 104 -8.56 -14.80 0.69
CA HIS A 104 -8.56 -14.77 -0.76
C HIS A 104 -9.40 -15.94 -1.28
N PHE A 105 -10.50 -15.66 -1.98
CA PHE A 105 -11.44 -16.70 -2.45
C PHE A 105 -10.79 -17.66 -3.45
N ASN A 106 -10.01 -17.13 -4.39
CA ASN A 106 -9.32 -17.93 -5.41
C ASN A 106 -8.03 -18.61 -4.93
N LYS A 107 -7.67 -18.42 -3.64
CA LYS A 107 -6.41 -18.92 -3.02
C LYS A 107 -5.12 -18.36 -3.65
N ASP A 108 -5.21 -17.33 -4.49
CA ASP A 108 -4.08 -16.59 -5.01
C ASP A 108 -3.83 -15.35 -4.15
N SER A 109 -2.72 -15.36 -3.41
CA SER A 109 -2.33 -14.30 -2.48
C SER A 109 -1.92 -12.98 -3.17
N GLN A 110 -1.72 -13.00 -4.49
CA GLN A 110 -1.36 -11.82 -5.28
C GLN A 110 -2.57 -11.17 -5.95
N ASP A 111 -3.73 -11.83 -5.99
CA ASP A 111 -4.95 -11.26 -6.55
C ASP A 111 -5.71 -10.45 -5.49
N ASN A 112 -5.31 -9.19 -5.33
CA ASN A 112 -5.91 -8.25 -4.37
C ASN A 112 -7.10 -7.47 -4.94
N ARG A 113 -7.78 -7.98 -5.97
CA ARG A 113 -9.01 -7.34 -6.47
C ARG A 113 -10.11 -7.39 -5.40
N PRO A 114 -10.92 -6.33 -5.22
CA PRO A 114 -11.99 -6.28 -4.24
C PRO A 114 -12.89 -7.52 -4.20
N GLU A 115 -13.28 -8.02 -5.37
CA GLU A 115 -14.15 -9.19 -5.51
C GLU A 115 -13.51 -10.51 -5.04
N ASN A 116 -12.19 -10.55 -4.89
CA ASN A 116 -11.44 -11.72 -4.44
C ASN A 116 -11.07 -11.66 -2.95
N LEU A 117 -11.35 -10.55 -2.28
CA LEU A 117 -10.95 -10.31 -0.89
C LEU A 117 -12.15 -10.29 0.06
N MET A 118 -11.94 -10.87 1.24
CA MET A 118 -12.84 -10.74 2.38
C MET A 118 -11.99 -10.64 3.66
N PHE A 119 -12.55 -10.05 4.73
CA PHE A 119 -11.94 -10.13 6.06
C PHE A 119 -12.88 -10.75 7.07
N PHE A 120 -12.29 -11.29 8.13
CA PHE A 120 -12.96 -11.89 9.27
C PHE A 120 -12.44 -11.26 10.55
N GLU A 121 -13.31 -11.05 11.54
CA GLU A 121 -12.91 -10.51 12.84
C GLU A 121 -12.15 -11.53 13.69
N SER A 122 -12.29 -12.82 13.40
CA SER A 122 -11.63 -13.89 14.16
C SER A 122 -11.33 -15.13 13.31
N GLN A 123 -10.36 -15.92 13.77
CA GLN A 123 -10.02 -17.20 13.15
C GLN A 123 -11.21 -18.17 13.17
N ALA A 124 -12.03 -18.11 14.22
CA ALA A 124 -13.23 -18.92 14.33
C ALA A 124 -14.22 -18.62 13.19
N SER A 125 -14.48 -17.32 12.93
CA SER A 125 -15.37 -16.92 11.84
C SER A 125 -14.82 -17.30 10.46
N HIS A 126 -13.51 -17.19 10.25
CA HIS A 126 -12.86 -17.64 9.01
C HIS A 126 -12.98 -19.16 8.83
N THR A 127 -12.74 -19.95 9.88
CA THR A 127 -12.87 -21.42 9.82
C THR A 127 -14.32 -21.84 9.54
N ALA A 128 -15.29 -21.22 10.21
CA ALA A 128 -16.72 -21.48 10.00
C ALA A 128 -17.14 -21.20 8.54
N HIS A 129 -16.58 -20.17 7.91
CA HIS A 129 -16.81 -19.89 6.49
C HIS A 129 -16.35 -21.05 5.58
N HIS A 130 -15.17 -21.63 5.83
CA HIS A 130 -14.70 -22.81 5.09
C HIS A 130 -15.60 -24.03 5.28
N GLU A 131 -16.09 -24.25 6.51
CA GLU A 131 -17.03 -25.34 6.80
C GLU A 131 -18.34 -25.16 6.05
N GLN A 132 -18.86 -23.93 6.00
CA GLN A 132 -20.06 -23.61 5.25
C GLN A 132 -19.90 -23.85 3.75
N LEU A 133 -18.77 -23.44 3.15
CA LEU A 133 -18.49 -23.67 1.73
C LEU A 133 -18.38 -25.17 1.39
N ARG A 134 -17.78 -25.98 2.28
CA ARG A 134 -17.74 -27.45 2.12
C ARG A 134 -19.13 -28.07 2.20
N ALA A 135 -19.96 -27.63 3.14
CA ALA A 135 -21.34 -28.10 3.26
C ALA A 135 -22.18 -27.77 2.01
N GLN A 136 -21.84 -26.68 1.32
CA GLN A 136 -22.48 -26.25 0.07
C GLN A 136 -21.86 -26.88 -1.19
N GLY A 137 -20.79 -27.68 -1.06
CA GLY A 137 -20.10 -28.31 -2.21
C GLY A 137 -19.33 -27.33 -3.11
N VAL A 138 -18.99 -26.15 -2.61
CA VAL A 138 -18.23 -25.12 -3.33
C VAL A 138 -16.71 -25.31 -3.16
N LEU A 139 -16.31 -26.06 -2.13
CA LEU A 139 -14.93 -26.50 -1.83
C LEU A 139 -14.89 -28.02 -1.65
#